data_AF-A0A1E5FZ36-F1
#
_entry.id   AF-A0A1E5FZ36-F1
#
_cell.length_a   1.000
_cell.length_b   1.000
_cell.length_c   1.000
_cell.angle_alpha   90.00
_cell.angle_beta   90.00
_cell.angle_gamma   90.00
#
_symmetry.space_group_name_H-M   'P 1'
#
loop_
_entity.id
_entity.type
_entity.pdbx_description
1 polymer ?
#
loop_
_entity_poly.entity_id
_entity_poly.type
_entity_poly.pdbx_seq_one_letter_code
_entity_poly.pdbx_strand_id
1 'polypeptide(L)'
;MKKTLVVMLLLLSALALVVGAQATASEQPKLNGLQVTTQITQEWMDSGKQFTAGWSGYGARASSSCASCHDGLGFTLNGTDVVLPDIRNELSEERPHVIGITCQACHTGFGKDLMHAGGYESERMGYIDNVGKGATCMFCHDLRYGTPDEKLAAFNAGERVRTPHYSSAMELITGLGGMKYADASYPSGTHGNLEDSCVTCHMPQTNEGYASHAFGVKGNGMSDEFLQASCGSCHLGIDRQYIDSFQKEIKELAYKVKNAVEAGLPEGFDIDDIFANNPDPELFSAMTEEQLIAAYNYKLVAGQRSDTVKYDGTYGVHNPPYAKALLNESLKRLTAE
;
A
#
# COMPACT_ATOMS: atom_id res chain seq x y z
N MET A 1 -34.03 60.62 -26.59
CA MET A 1 -34.92 59.58 -26.03
C MET A 1 -35.05 58.32 -26.90
N LYS A 2 -35.35 58.41 -28.22
CA LYS A 2 -35.53 57.21 -29.06
C LYS A 2 -34.29 56.31 -29.22
N LYS A 3 -33.06 56.87 -29.25
CA LYS A 3 -31.82 56.07 -29.41
C LYS A 3 -31.42 55.30 -28.15
N THR A 4 -31.72 55.84 -26.97
CA THR A 4 -31.39 55.22 -25.67
C THR A 4 -32.27 54.00 -25.39
N LEU A 5 -33.54 54.03 -25.82
CA LEU A 5 -34.47 52.92 -25.64
C LEU A 5 -34.08 51.70 -26.49
N VAL A 6 -33.57 51.92 -27.71
CA VAL A 6 -33.16 50.84 -28.62
C VAL A 6 -31.90 50.12 -28.11
N VAL A 7 -30.94 50.85 -27.55
CA VAL A 7 -29.73 50.25 -26.96
C VAL A 7 -30.07 49.43 -25.71
N MET A 8 -31.02 49.89 -24.90
CA MET A 8 -31.45 49.19 -23.70
C MET A 8 -32.21 47.89 -24.01
N LEU A 9 -33.03 47.88 -25.07
CA LEU A 9 -33.71 46.67 -25.57
C LEU A 9 -32.73 45.65 -26.18
N LEU A 10 -31.68 46.10 -26.85
CA LEU A 10 -30.63 45.22 -27.38
C LEU A 10 -29.75 44.60 -26.28
N LEU A 11 -29.47 45.34 -25.20
CA LEU A 11 -28.76 44.81 -24.04
C LEU A 11 -29.60 43.80 -23.25
N LEU A 12 -30.91 44.02 -23.09
CA LEU A 12 -31.82 43.08 -22.44
C LEU A 12 -32.01 41.78 -23.24
N SER A 13 -32.01 41.86 -24.57
CA SER A 13 -32.08 40.66 -25.43
C SER A 13 -30.75 39.90 -25.48
N ALA A 14 -29.60 40.58 -25.40
CA ALA A 14 -28.29 39.94 -25.23
C ALA A 14 -28.16 39.27 -23.85
N LEU A 15 -28.72 39.86 -22.79
CA LEU A 15 -28.72 39.24 -21.45
C LEU A 15 -29.61 37.99 -21.39
N ALA A 16 -30.75 37.98 -22.08
CA ALA A 16 -31.63 36.81 -22.17
C ALA A 16 -30.99 35.64 -22.93
N LEU A 17 -30.10 35.91 -23.89
CA LEU A 17 -29.36 34.87 -24.62
C LEU A 17 -28.21 34.26 -23.79
N VAL A 18 -27.69 34.96 -22.78
CA VAL A 18 -26.64 34.43 -21.88
C VAL A 18 -27.23 33.63 -20.71
N VAL A 19 -28.48 33.89 -20.31
CA VAL A 19 -29.15 33.16 -19.21
C VAL A 19 -29.88 31.89 -19.69
N GLY A 20 -30.14 31.74 -21.00
CA GLY A 20 -30.95 30.64 -21.55
C GLY A 20 -30.21 29.31 -21.82
N ALA A 21 -28.91 29.21 -21.53
CA ALA A 21 -28.12 27.99 -21.76
C ALA A 21 -27.49 27.47 -20.47
N GLN A 22 -28.21 27.52 -19.34
CA GLN A 22 -27.99 26.51 -18.31
C GLN A 22 -28.60 25.23 -18.85
N ALA A 23 -27.80 24.47 -19.62
CA ALA A 23 -28.03 23.05 -19.79
C ALA A 23 -28.23 22.50 -18.38
N THR A 24 -29.46 22.09 -18.07
CA THR A 24 -29.74 21.28 -16.90
C THR A 24 -28.79 20.11 -17.04
N ALA A 25 -27.74 20.07 -16.23
CA ALA A 25 -26.86 18.93 -16.14
C ALA A 25 -27.81 17.76 -15.88
N SER A 26 -28.03 16.92 -16.89
CA SER A 26 -28.95 15.80 -16.76
C SER A 26 -28.37 14.97 -15.64
N GLU A 27 -29.08 14.94 -14.51
CA GLU A 27 -28.72 14.13 -13.36
C GLU A 27 -28.60 12.70 -13.89
N GLN A 28 -27.36 12.23 -14.08
CA GLN A 28 -27.11 10.91 -14.62
C GLN A 28 -27.86 9.93 -13.70
N PRO A 29 -28.71 9.04 -14.24
CA PRO A 29 -29.49 8.16 -13.39
C PRO A 29 -28.54 7.33 -12.53
N LYS A 30 -28.66 7.48 -11.20
CA LYS A 30 -27.89 6.68 -10.24
C LYS A 30 -28.11 5.20 -10.54
N LEU A 31 -27.02 4.44 -10.53
CA LEU A 31 -27.05 2.99 -10.78
C LEU A 31 -28.02 2.31 -9.80
N ASN A 32 -28.77 1.31 -10.27
CA ASN A 32 -29.57 0.46 -9.40
C ASN A 32 -28.68 -0.55 -8.65
N GLY A 33 -29.21 -1.20 -7.61
CA GLY A 33 -28.42 -2.10 -6.75
C GLY A 33 -27.74 -3.26 -7.49
N LEU A 34 -28.36 -3.80 -8.55
CA LEU A 34 -27.74 -4.85 -9.36
C LEU A 34 -26.58 -4.30 -10.18
N GLN A 35 -26.74 -3.10 -10.76
CA GLN A 35 -25.68 -2.43 -11.50
C GLN A 35 -24.49 -2.10 -10.59
N VAL A 36 -24.73 -1.59 -9.38
CA VAL A 36 -23.65 -1.36 -8.39
C VAL A 36 -22.92 -2.66 -8.05
N THR A 37 -23.67 -3.75 -7.79
CA THR A 37 -23.07 -5.07 -7.51
C THR A 37 -22.21 -5.57 -8.67
N THR A 38 -22.68 -5.39 -9.91
CA THR A 38 -21.92 -5.74 -11.11
C THR A 38 -20.62 -4.94 -11.21
N GLN A 39 -20.67 -3.62 -10.97
CA GLN A 39 -19.47 -2.78 -11.00
C GLN A 39 -18.46 -3.20 -9.92
N ILE A 40 -18.90 -3.34 -8.66
CA ILE A 40 -18.04 -3.79 -7.55
C ILE A 40 -17.40 -5.15 -7.85
N THR A 41 -18.16 -6.07 -8.43
CA THR A 41 -17.65 -7.40 -8.80
C THR A 41 -16.58 -7.29 -9.88
N GLN A 42 -16.79 -6.45 -10.89
CA GLN A 42 -15.83 -6.22 -11.96
C GLN A 42 -14.55 -5.56 -11.43
N GLU A 43 -14.67 -4.49 -10.65
CA GLU A 43 -13.53 -3.81 -10.02
C GLU A 43 -12.71 -4.76 -9.14
N TRP A 44 -13.38 -5.61 -8.34
CA TRP A 44 -12.70 -6.61 -7.53
C TRP A 44 -11.94 -7.62 -8.41
N MET A 45 -12.55 -8.13 -9.49
CA MET A 45 -11.87 -9.02 -10.44
C MET A 45 -10.66 -8.36 -11.10
N ASP A 46 -10.68 -7.05 -11.33
CA ASP A 46 -9.56 -6.34 -11.95
C ASP A 46 -8.45 -5.98 -10.93
N SER A 47 -8.76 -5.99 -9.63
CA SER A 47 -7.82 -5.67 -8.55
C SER A 47 -6.71 -6.72 -8.34
N GLY A 48 -6.93 -7.96 -8.79
CA GLY A 48 -6.00 -9.08 -8.61
C GLY A 48 -6.04 -9.75 -7.24
N LYS A 49 -6.90 -9.30 -6.30
CA LYS A 49 -7.04 -9.92 -4.97
C LYS A 49 -7.51 -11.38 -5.01
N GLN A 50 -8.23 -11.77 -6.05
CA GLN A 50 -8.59 -13.16 -6.32
C GLN A 50 -7.41 -14.07 -6.71
N PHE A 51 -6.27 -13.49 -7.10
CA PHE A 51 -5.09 -14.22 -7.55
C PHE A 51 -4.04 -14.42 -6.44
N THR A 52 -4.32 -14.01 -5.20
CA THR A 52 -3.40 -14.15 -4.06
C THR A 52 -2.98 -15.60 -3.79
N ALA A 53 -3.82 -16.57 -4.17
CA ALA A 53 -3.55 -18.00 -4.11
C ALA A 53 -2.53 -18.49 -5.17
N GLY A 54 -2.47 -17.82 -6.32
CA GLY A 54 -1.64 -18.20 -7.46
C GLY A 54 -0.29 -17.46 -7.54
N TRP A 55 -0.21 -16.25 -6.97
CA TRP A 55 1.03 -15.51 -6.89
C TRP A 55 1.93 -16.05 -5.77
N SER A 56 3.22 -16.25 -6.08
CA SER A 56 4.32 -16.48 -5.12
C SER A 56 4.50 -17.86 -4.46
N GLY A 57 4.05 -18.94 -5.11
CA GLY A 57 4.44 -20.29 -4.67
C GLY A 57 3.78 -20.73 -3.36
N TYR A 58 2.66 -20.10 -2.99
CA TYR A 58 1.78 -20.55 -1.89
C TYR A 58 1.37 -22.02 -2.08
N GLY A 59 1.06 -22.44 -3.31
CA GLY A 59 0.80 -23.84 -3.63
C GLY A 59 1.94 -24.83 -3.34
N ALA A 60 3.16 -24.33 -3.04
CA ALA A 60 4.33 -25.10 -2.64
C ALA A 60 4.78 -24.85 -1.18
N ARG A 61 4.19 -23.86 -0.48
CA ARG A 61 4.59 -23.44 0.89
C ARG A 61 3.39 -23.11 1.80
N ALA A 62 2.24 -23.75 1.58
CA ALA A 62 1.02 -23.52 2.34
C ALA A 62 1.20 -23.93 3.82
N SER A 63 1.71 -23.04 4.66
CA SER A 63 1.56 -23.11 6.10
C SER A 63 0.31 -22.33 6.51
N SER A 64 -0.25 -22.67 7.68
CA SER A 64 -1.36 -21.94 8.30
C SER A 64 -1.07 -20.43 8.41
N SER A 65 0.18 -20.04 8.67
CA SER A 65 0.60 -18.64 8.73
C SER A 65 0.42 -17.89 7.39
N CYS A 66 0.71 -18.53 6.25
CA CYS A 66 0.53 -17.92 4.93
C CYS A 66 -0.95 -17.88 4.52
N ALA A 67 -1.73 -18.90 4.91
CA ALA A 67 -3.15 -19.00 4.61
C ALA A 67 -3.94 -17.81 5.16
N SER A 68 -3.52 -17.26 6.30
CA SER A 68 -4.15 -16.09 6.92
C SER A 68 -4.26 -14.87 6.00
N CYS A 69 -3.42 -14.74 4.97
CA CYS A 69 -3.44 -13.60 4.04
C CYS A 69 -3.60 -13.99 2.57
N HIS A 70 -3.31 -15.25 2.23
CA HIS A 70 -3.31 -15.74 0.84
C HIS A 70 -4.46 -16.70 0.54
N ASP A 71 -5.30 -17.02 1.54
CA ASP A 71 -6.50 -17.81 1.40
C ASP A 71 -7.71 -17.10 2.02
N GLY A 72 -8.73 -16.78 1.23
CA GLY A 72 -9.90 -16.01 1.70
C GLY A 72 -10.69 -16.73 2.80
N LEU A 73 -10.75 -18.07 2.74
CA LEU A 73 -11.40 -18.87 3.77
C LEU A 73 -10.55 -18.88 5.06
N GLY A 74 -9.25 -19.14 4.93
CA GLY A 74 -8.30 -19.09 6.03
C GLY A 74 -8.29 -17.75 6.76
N PHE A 75 -8.37 -16.64 6.03
CA PHE A 75 -8.52 -15.31 6.64
C PHE A 75 -9.86 -15.17 7.39
N THR A 76 -10.98 -15.56 6.78
CA THR A 76 -12.32 -15.43 7.38
C THR A 76 -12.44 -16.19 8.71
N LEU A 77 -11.77 -17.35 8.79
CA LEU A 77 -11.76 -18.23 9.96
C LEU A 77 -10.65 -17.89 10.98
N ASN A 78 -9.80 -16.91 10.69
CA ASN A 78 -8.72 -16.52 11.58
C ASN A 78 -9.29 -16.09 12.95
N GLY A 79 -8.71 -16.61 14.04
CA GLY A 79 -9.19 -16.33 15.40
C GLY A 79 -10.46 -17.07 15.82
N THR A 80 -10.96 -18.02 15.01
CA THR A 80 -12.01 -18.95 15.44
C THR A 80 -11.39 -20.25 15.97
N ASP A 81 -12.08 -20.93 16.92
CA ASP A 81 -11.71 -22.28 17.38
C ASP A 81 -11.85 -23.36 16.30
N VAL A 82 -12.26 -22.97 15.08
CA VAL A 82 -12.25 -23.85 13.92
C VAL A 82 -10.79 -24.08 13.54
N VAL A 83 -10.23 -25.17 14.07
CA VAL A 83 -8.98 -25.74 13.58
C VAL A 83 -9.22 -26.06 12.11
N LEU A 84 -8.67 -25.25 11.21
CA LEU A 84 -8.37 -25.74 9.87
C LEU A 84 -7.52 -26.99 10.10
N PRO A 85 -7.99 -28.20 9.74
CA PRO A 85 -7.22 -29.42 9.95
C PRO A 85 -5.82 -29.16 9.45
N ASP A 86 -4.82 -29.46 10.28
CA ASP A 86 -3.43 -29.08 10.10
C ASP A 86 -3.06 -29.22 8.62
N ILE A 87 -3.09 -28.09 7.90
CA ILE A 87 -3.06 -28.09 6.43
C ILE A 87 -1.76 -28.73 5.93
N ARG A 88 -0.76 -28.83 6.82
CA ARG A 88 0.52 -29.50 6.61
C ARG A 88 0.46 -31.02 6.67
N ASN A 89 -0.42 -31.64 7.45
CA ASN A 89 -0.29 -33.06 7.80
C ASN A 89 -1.44 -33.97 7.32
N GLU A 90 -2.64 -33.46 7.05
CA GLU A 90 -3.77 -34.30 6.57
C GLU A 90 -4.09 -34.11 5.07
N LEU A 91 -3.36 -33.25 4.36
CA LEU A 91 -3.70 -32.84 2.98
C LEU A 91 -2.68 -33.24 1.92
N SER A 92 -2.01 -34.39 2.10
CA SER A 92 -1.15 -34.94 1.05
C SER A 92 -1.91 -35.51 -0.14
N GLU A 93 -3.25 -35.65 -0.10
CA GLU A 93 -4.02 -36.24 -1.20
C GLU A 93 -5.25 -35.43 -1.67
N GLU A 94 -5.86 -34.56 -0.85
CA GLU A 94 -7.04 -33.76 -1.27
C GLU A 94 -6.94 -32.32 -0.75
N ARG A 95 -6.44 -31.38 -1.57
CA ARG A 95 -6.41 -29.96 -1.17
C ARG A 95 -7.85 -29.40 -1.02
N PRO A 96 -8.31 -28.98 0.18
CA PRO A 96 -9.45 -28.08 0.28
C PRO A 96 -9.06 -26.82 -0.49
N HIS A 97 -9.97 -26.35 -1.31
CA HIS A 97 -9.68 -25.40 -2.37
C HIS A 97 -9.10 -24.12 -1.79
N VAL A 98 -7.84 -23.80 -2.13
CA VAL A 98 -7.29 -22.47 -1.86
C VAL A 98 -8.10 -21.49 -2.68
N ILE A 99 -8.76 -20.56 -2.00
CA ILE A 99 -9.52 -19.49 -2.64
C ILE A 99 -8.75 -18.18 -2.48
N GLY A 100 -8.74 -17.35 -3.52
CA GLY A 100 -8.20 -16.00 -3.39
C GLY A 100 -8.96 -15.18 -2.35
N ILE A 101 -8.57 -13.92 -2.16
CA ILE A 101 -9.30 -13.01 -1.27
C ILE A 101 -10.63 -12.61 -1.91
N THR A 102 -11.72 -13.27 -1.50
CA THR A 102 -13.10 -13.04 -1.97
C THR A 102 -13.84 -12.00 -1.13
N CYS A 103 -15.09 -11.70 -1.51
CA CYS A 103 -15.96 -10.79 -0.77
C CYS A 103 -16.11 -11.18 0.71
N GLN A 104 -16.18 -12.49 1.00
CA GLN A 104 -16.34 -13.00 2.37
C GLN A 104 -15.16 -12.64 3.26
N ALA A 105 -13.94 -12.59 2.70
CA ALA A 105 -12.74 -12.27 3.45
C ALA A 105 -12.91 -10.94 4.21
N CYS A 106 -13.41 -9.89 3.54
CA CYS A 106 -13.61 -8.60 4.17
C CYS A 106 -14.99 -8.44 4.81
N HIS A 107 -16.06 -8.93 4.17
CA HIS A 107 -17.43 -8.60 4.59
C HIS A 107 -18.06 -9.60 5.58
N THR A 108 -17.32 -10.62 6.01
CA THR A 108 -17.79 -11.62 6.98
C THR A 108 -16.69 -11.97 7.99
N GLY A 109 -17.09 -12.61 9.10
CA GLY A 109 -16.16 -13.15 10.11
C GLY A 109 -15.08 -12.16 10.53
N PHE A 110 -13.84 -12.67 10.63
CA PHE A 110 -12.68 -11.94 11.13
C PHE A 110 -12.42 -10.60 10.43
N GLY A 111 -12.52 -10.55 9.09
CA GLY A 111 -12.27 -9.31 8.35
C GLY A 111 -13.31 -8.22 8.61
N LYS A 112 -14.58 -8.61 8.86
CA LYS A 112 -15.63 -7.66 9.26
C LYS A 112 -15.41 -7.16 10.68
N ASP A 113 -15.00 -8.05 11.57
CA ASP A 113 -14.74 -7.72 12.97
C ASP A 113 -13.58 -6.74 13.10
N LEU A 114 -12.50 -6.92 12.32
CA LEU A 114 -11.41 -5.94 12.22
C LEU A 114 -11.89 -4.56 11.75
N MET A 115 -12.70 -4.49 10.69
CA MET A 115 -13.24 -3.20 10.22
C MET A 115 -14.08 -2.49 11.29
N HIS A 116 -14.86 -3.24 12.06
CA HIS A 116 -15.69 -2.68 13.14
C HIS A 116 -14.89 -2.27 14.37
N ALA A 117 -13.82 -3.01 14.69
CA ALA A 117 -12.94 -2.68 15.81
C ALA A 117 -12.23 -1.33 15.60
N GLY A 118 -11.92 -0.98 14.35
CA GLY A 118 -11.34 0.33 14.00
C GLY A 118 -9.88 0.52 14.42
N GLY A 119 -9.27 -0.50 15.03
CA GLY A 119 -7.86 -0.56 15.41
C GLY A 119 -7.28 -1.93 15.07
N TYR A 120 -5.95 -2.02 15.02
CA TYR A 120 -5.23 -3.24 14.68
C TYR A 120 -4.09 -3.50 15.67
N GLU A 121 -4.08 -4.68 16.29
CA GLU A 121 -2.95 -5.14 17.10
C GLU A 121 -1.93 -5.83 16.19
N SER A 122 -0.80 -5.17 15.95
CA SER A 122 0.35 -5.82 15.31
C SER A 122 1.22 -6.44 16.39
N GLU A 123 1.49 -7.75 16.28
CA GLU A 123 2.45 -8.44 17.15
C GLU A 123 3.84 -7.78 17.16
N ARG A 124 4.15 -6.94 16.16
CA ARG A 124 5.45 -6.32 15.94
C ARG A 124 5.45 -4.85 16.33
N MET A 125 4.39 -4.14 15.98
CA MET A 125 4.33 -2.68 16.12
C MET A 125 3.43 -2.22 17.28
N GLY A 126 2.79 -3.17 17.98
CA GLY A 126 1.79 -2.92 19.01
C GLY A 126 0.44 -2.51 18.42
N TYR A 127 -0.40 -1.94 19.29
CA TYR A 127 -1.73 -1.46 18.91
C TYR A 127 -1.66 -0.17 18.10
N ILE A 128 -2.30 -0.20 16.92
CA ILE A 128 -2.49 0.95 16.03
C ILE A 128 -3.97 1.33 16.09
N ASP A 129 -4.24 2.46 16.74
CA ASP A 129 -5.59 2.98 16.94
C ASP A 129 -6.04 3.88 15.77
N ASN A 130 -7.36 4.12 15.67
CA ASN A 130 -7.99 5.08 14.75
C ASN A 130 -7.72 4.84 13.25
N VAL A 131 -7.51 3.57 12.85
CA VAL A 131 -7.32 3.20 11.44
C VAL A 131 -8.64 2.82 10.75
N GLY A 132 -9.73 2.74 11.52
CA GLY A 132 -11.09 2.50 11.04
C GLY A 132 -11.17 1.22 10.21
N LYS A 133 -11.88 1.28 9.08
CA LYS A 133 -11.97 0.15 8.13
C LYS A 133 -10.63 -0.30 7.57
N GLY A 134 -9.59 0.54 7.65
CA GLY A 134 -8.22 0.21 7.26
C GLY A 134 -7.58 -0.91 8.09
N ALA A 135 -8.10 -1.22 9.29
CA ALA A 135 -7.61 -2.32 10.14
C ALA A 135 -7.55 -3.66 9.39
N THR A 136 -8.57 -3.97 8.59
CA THR A 136 -8.62 -5.20 7.78
C THR A 136 -7.55 -5.23 6.69
N CYS A 137 -7.20 -4.07 6.13
CA CYS A 137 -6.10 -3.98 5.17
C CYS A 137 -4.75 -4.22 5.85
N MET A 138 -4.55 -3.61 7.02
CA MET A 138 -3.30 -3.68 7.79
C MET A 138 -2.95 -5.09 8.26
N PHE A 139 -3.95 -5.97 8.48
CA PHE A 139 -3.66 -7.36 8.79
C PHE A 139 -2.81 -8.04 7.72
N CYS A 140 -3.19 -7.94 6.45
CA CYS A 140 -2.44 -8.58 5.37
C CYS A 140 -1.22 -7.76 4.93
N HIS A 141 -1.31 -6.43 5.01
CA HIS A 141 -0.30 -5.49 4.53
C HIS A 141 0.71 -5.08 5.62
N ASP A 142 1.30 -6.08 6.29
CA ASP A 142 2.26 -5.99 7.41
C ASP A 142 3.61 -6.70 7.04
N LEU A 143 4.71 -6.28 7.64
CA LEU A 143 6.09 -6.76 7.47
C LEU A 143 6.33 -8.21 7.89
N ARG A 144 5.47 -8.80 8.73
CA ARG A 144 5.42 -10.21 9.19
C ARG A 144 6.68 -10.80 9.88
N TYR A 145 7.86 -10.18 9.79
CA TYR A 145 9.14 -10.80 10.20
C TYR A 145 9.88 -10.07 11.33
N GLY A 146 9.17 -9.69 12.39
CA GLY A 146 9.76 -8.99 13.55
C GLY A 146 9.96 -7.50 13.31
N THR A 147 10.35 -6.80 14.37
CA THR A 147 10.58 -5.34 14.35
C THR A 147 11.92 -4.98 13.68
N PRO A 148 12.11 -3.72 13.26
CA PRO A 148 13.41 -3.25 12.80
C PRO A 148 14.53 -3.46 13.82
N ASP A 149 14.26 -3.24 15.11
CA ASP A 149 15.24 -3.39 16.18
C ASP A 149 15.62 -4.86 16.42
N GLU A 150 14.64 -5.78 16.38
CA GLU A 150 14.89 -7.23 16.46
C GLU A 150 15.77 -7.71 15.31
N LYS A 151 15.57 -7.18 14.10
CA LYS A 151 16.37 -7.51 12.93
C LYS A 151 17.80 -6.99 13.04
N LEU A 152 17.97 -5.79 13.58
CA LEU A 152 19.29 -5.21 13.83
C LEU A 152 20.04 -6.01 14.90
N ALA A 153 19.35 -6.39 15.98
CA ALA A 153 19.90 -7.26 17.01
C ALA A 153 20.31 -8.63 16.46
N ALA A 154 19.47 -9.24 15.61
CA ALA A 154 19.79 -10.49 14.92
C ALA A 154 21.06 -10.36 14.08
N PHE A 155 21.20 -9.28 13.29
CA PHE A 155 22.42 -9.02 12.54
C PHE A 155 23.66 -8.95 13.43
N ASN A 156 23.59 -8.16 14.50
CA ASN A 156 24.70 -7.98 15.43
C ASN A 156 25.06 -9.26 16.20
N ALA A 157 24.13 -10.20 16.30
CA ALA A 157 24.35 -11.54 16.85
C ALA A 157 24.92 -12.54 15.84
N GLY A 158 25.15 -12.15 14.58
CA GLY A 158 25.60 -13.07 13.53
C GLY A 158 24.46 -13.91 12.92
N GLU A 159 23.21 -13.55 13.19
CA GLU A 159 22.04 -14.29 12.74
C GLU A 159 21.50 -13.75 11.42
N ARG A 160 20.78 -14.62 10.71
CA ARG A 160 20.16 -14.27 9.44
C ARG A 160 19.07 -13.21 9.63
N VAL A 161 19.19 -12.11 8.89
CA VAL A 161 18.14 -11.10 8.76
C VAL A 161 17.20 -11.41 7.61
N ARG A 162 15.88 -11.26 7.84
CA ARG A 162 14.88 -11.35 6.77
C ARG A 162 14.50 -9.97 6.28
N THR A 163 14.38 -9.84 4.96
CA THR A 163 13.75 -8.68 4.31
C THR A 163 12.33 -8.43 4.86
N PRO A 164 11.83 -7.19 4.87
CA PRO A 164 10.40 -6.89 4.95
C PRO A 164 9.51 -7.90 4.22
N HIS A 165 8.36 -8.30 4.75
CA HIS A 165 7.38 -8.95 3.88
C HIS A 165 6.94 -7.97 2.79
N TYR A 166 6.61 -8.49 1.61
CA TYR A 166 6.01 -7.67 0.56
C TYR A 166 4.71 -7.03 1.04
N SER A 167 4.31 -5.94 0.40
CA SER A 167 3.06 -5.23 0.72
C SER A 167 3.01 -4.58 2.11
N SER A 168 4.15 -4.13 2.64
CA SER A 168 4.35 -3.48 3.95
C SER A 168 3.87 -2.02 4.01
N ALA A 169 2.66 -1.77 3.51
CA ALA A 169 2.06 -0.45 3.47
C ALA A 169 1.77 0.09 4.87
N MET A 170 1.36 -0.80 5.80
CA MET A 170 1.01 -0.42 7.18
C MET A 170 2.18 0.26 7.88
N GLU A 171 3.38 -0.27 7.76
CA GLU A 171 4.51 0.24 8.53
C GLU A 171 5.12 1.51 7.93
N LEU A 172 4.94 1.71 6.62
CA LEU A 172 5.32 2.98 6.00
C LEU A 172 4.31 4.07 6.35
N ILE A 173 3.00 3.81 6.21
CA ILE A 173 1.95 4.81 6.50
C ILE A 173 1.96 5.24 7.97
N THR A 174 2.27 4.33 8.89
CA THR A 174 2.38 4.62 10.34
C THR A 174 3.73 5.20 10.75
N GLY A 175 4.76 5.12 9.91
CA GLY A 175 6.10 5.63 10.24
C GLY A 175 6.89 4.75 11.22
N LEU A 176 6.52 3.47 11.31
CA LEU A 176 7.07 2.54 12.29
C LEU A 176 8.01 1.48 11.68
N GLY A 177 7.97 1.29 10.36
CA GLY A 177 8.61 0.12 9.72
C GLY A 177 10.08 0.19 9.40
N GLY A 178 10.68 1.36 9.38
CA GLY A 178 12.07 1.54 8.98
C GLY A 178 13.07 1.31 10.10
N MET A 179 14.27 0.87 9.75
CA MET A 179 15.42 0.87 10.65
C MET A 179 15.93 2.31 10.81
N LYS A 180 16.10 2.76 12.06
CA LYS A 180 16.35 4.17 12.41
C LYS A 180 17.71 4.32 13.08
N TYR A 181 18.39 5.41 12.78
CA TYR A 181 19.56 5.86 13.55
C TYR A 181 19.07 6.64 14.77
N ALA A 182 19.66 6.36 15.94
CA ALA A 182 19.20 6.92 17.22
C ALA A 182 19.34 8.45 17.31
N ASP A 183 20.26 9.03 16.57
CA ASP A 183 20.57 10.46 16.51
C ASP A 183 19.89 11.20 15.34
N ALA A 184 18.99 10.53 14.61
CA ALA A 184 18.25 11.10 13.49
C ALA A 184 16.75 11.28 13.79
N SER A 185 16.11 12.19 13.04
CA SER A 185 14.68 12.46 13.15
C SER A 185 13.92 11.92 11.94
N TYR A 186 12.80 11.26 12.21
CA TYR A 186 11.96 10.61 11.19
C TYR A 186 10.53 11.14 11.28
N PRO A 187 10.27 12.35 10.77
CA PRO A 187 8.93 12.93 10.80
C PRO A 187 7.94 12.07 10.01
N SER A 188 6.70 11.98 10.49
CA SER A 188 5.60 11.29 9.79
C SER A 188 4.56 12.28 9.27
N GLY A 189 3.98 11.96 8.12
CA GLY A 189 2.96 12.75 7.46
C GLY A 189 1.56 12.52 8.03
N THR A 190 0.58 13.20 7.44
CA THR A 190 -0.82 13.17 7.90
C THR A 190 -1.62 12.00 7.35
N HIS A 191 -1.15 11.30 6.31
CA HIS A 191 -1.87 10.19 5.68
C HIS A 191 -2.18 9.05 6.66
N GLY A 192 -1.30 8.75 7.62
CA GLY A 192 -1.53 7.73 8.64
C GLY A 192 -2.60 8.09 9.68
N ASN A 193 -3.08 9.33 9.68
CA ASN A 193 -4.11 9.81 10.61
C ASN A 193 -5.47 10.06 9.92
N LEU A 194 -5.63 9.60 8.67
CA LEU A 194 -6.89 9.72 7.96
C LEU A 194 -7.92 8.75 8.53
N GLU A 195 -9.16 9.20 8.66
CA GLU A 195 -10.30 8.33 8.98
C GLU A 195 -10.36 7.17 7.96
N ASP A 196 -10.61 5.95 8.44
CA ASP A 196 -10.59 4.71 7.64
C ASP A 196 -9.26 4.41 6.89
N SER A 197 -8.19 5.18 7.15
CA SER A 197 -6.82 5.00 6.67
C SER A 197 -6.73 4.58 5.18
N CYS A 198 -6.53 3.30 4.91
CA CYS A 198 -6.31 2.76 3.57
C CYS A 198 -7.52 2.96 2.65
N VAL A 199 -8.74 2.84 3.20
CA VAL A 199 -9.99 2.90 2.43
C VAL A 199 -10.20 4.27 1.83
N THR A 200 -9.75 5.34 2.51
CA THR A 200 -9.87 6.72 2.03
C THR A 200 -9.23 6.95 0.66
N CYS A 201 -8.09 6.31 0.39
CA CYS A 201 -7.38 6.46 -0.88
C CYS A 201 -7.59 5.28 -1.85
N HIS A 202 -7.80 4.07 -1.33
CA HIS A 202 -7.86 2.87 -2.17
C HIS A 202 -9.29 2.44 -2.51
N MET A 203 -10.30 2.96 -1.80
CA MET A 203 -11.71 2.69 -2.04
C MET A 203 -12.53 3.98 -2.00
N PRO A 204 -12.15 5.00 -2.78
CA PRO A 204 -12.84 6.28 -2.76
C PRO A 204 -14.30 6.11 -3.21
N GLN A 205 -15.15 7.04 -2.80
CA GLN A 205 -16.52 7.09 -3.30
C GLN A 205 -16.53 7.48 -4.78
N THR A 206 -17.19 6.68 -5.62
CA THR A 206 -17.36 6.97 -7.04
C THR A 206 -18.46 8.00 -7.29
N ASN A 207 -18.51 8.56 -8.51
CA ASN A 207 -19.56 9.50 -8.92
C ASN A 207 -20.97 8.87 -8.88
N GLU A 208 -21.07 7.55 -8.99
CA GLU A 208 -22.31 6.79 -8.90
C GLU A 208 -22.73 6.50 -7.45
N GLY A 209 -21.90 6.87 -6.46
CA GLY A 209 -22.25 6.89 -5.04
C GLY A 209 -21.92 5.62 -4.26
N TYR A 210 -21.12 4.70 -4.80
CA TYR A 210 -20.61 3.52 -4.07
C TYR A 210 -19.09 3.65 -3.80
N ALA A 211 -18.55 2.85 -2.88
CA ALA A 211 -17.11 2.80 -2.65
C ALA A 211 -16.44 1.86 -3.65
N SER A 212 -15.42 2.34 -4.37
CA SER A 212 -14.73 1.52 -5.37
C SER A 212 -14.04 0.32 -4.71
N HIS A 213 -14.13 -0.83 -5.37
CA HIS A 213 -13.42 -2.07 -5.02
C HIS A 213 -12.30 -2.37 -6.03
N ALA A 214 -11.79 -1.33 -6.71
CA ALA A 214 -10.63 -1.48 -7.59
C ALA A 214 -9.32 -1.60 -6.79
N PHE A 215 -9.29 -1.03 -5.56
CA PHE A 215 -8.16 -1.02 -4.61
C PHE A 215 -6.85 -0.40 -5.12
N GLY A 216 -6.79 -0.01 -6.39
CA GLY A 216 -5.57 0.36 -7.09
C GLY A 216 -5.43 1.86 -7.29
N VAL A 217 -4.40 2.43 -6.70
CA VAL A 217 -3.89 3.79 -7.01
C VAL A 217 -2.75 3.67 -8.05
N LYS A 218 -2.76 2.67 -8.95
CA LYS A 218 -1.75 2.52 -10.01
C LYS A 218 -2.19 1.61 -11.16
N GLY A 219 -1.79 1.94 -12.39
CA GLY A 219 -1.99 1.14 -13.60
C GLY A 219 -2.98 1.75 -14.59
N ASN A 220 -3.42 0.97 -15.58
CA ASN A 220 -4.46 1.33 -16.57
C ASN A 220 -5.85 1.64 -15.96
N GLY A 221 -5.96 1.69 -14.62
CA GLY A 221 -7.19 1.92 -13.86
C GLY A 221 -7.16 3.13 -12.91
N MET A 222 -6.06 3.88 -12.78
CA MET A 222 -6.16 5.20 -12.16
C MET A 222 -6.60 6.19 -13.24
N SER A 223 -7.91 6.32 -13.38
CA SER A 223 -8.46 7.44 -14.13
C SER A 223 -8.23 8.75 -13.35
N ASP A 224 -8.28 9.88 -14.05
CA ASP A 224 -8.19 11.18 -13.39
C ASP A 224 -9.32 11.34 -12.36
N GLU A 225 -10.49 10.74 -12.61
CA GLU A 225 -11.60 10.70 -11.66
C GLU A 225 -11.25 9.93 -10.39
N PHE A 226 -10.64 8.74 -10.49
CA PHE A 226 -10.20 7.98 -9.32
C PHE A 226 -9.16 8.76 -8.51
N LEU A 227 -8.23 9.42 -9.20
CA LEU A 227 -7.22 10.27 -8.57
C LEU A 227 -7.87 11.43 -7.81
N GLN A 228 -8.80 12.15 -8.44
CA GLN A 228 -9.51 13.25 -7.78
C GLN A 228 -10.35 12.75 -6.59
N ALA A 229 -11.01 11.61 -6.72
CA ALA A 229 -11.80 11.02 -5.64
C ALA A 229 -10.93 10.59 -4.45
N SER A 230 -9.70 10.14 -4.71
CA SER A 230 -8.75 9.69 -3.68
C SER A 230 -7.99 10.84 -3.01
N CYS A 231 -7.60 11.86 -3.78
CA CYS A 231 -6.64 12.86 -3.34
C CYS A 231 -7.20 14.29 -3.33
N GLY A 232 -8.17 14.59 -4.18
CA GLY A 232 -8.66 15.95 -4.46
C GLY A 232 -9.39 16.62 -3.31
N SER A 233 -9.85 15.85 -2.32
CA SER A 233 -10.44 16.38 -1.08
C SER A 233 -9.42 17.10 -0.19
N CYS A 234 -8.14 16.77 -0.30
CA CYS A 234 -7.05 17.36 0.51
C CYS A 234 -5.98 18.06 -0.33
N HIS A 235 -5.73 17.59 -1.56
CA HIS A 235 -4.72 18.15 -2.45
C HIS A 235 -5.38 18.88 -3.62
N LEU A 236 -5.66 20.18 -3.44
CA LEU A 236 -6.27 21.01 -4.47
C LEU A 236 -5.41 21.06 -5.74
N GLY A 237 -6.00 20.67 -6.87
CA GLY A 237 -5.31 20.67 -8.16
C GLY A 237 -4.26 19.58 -8.31
N ILE A 238 -4.33 18.52 -7.50
CA ILE A 238 -3.47 17.35 -7.71
C ILE A 238 -3.76 16.73 -9.07
N ASP A 239 -2.71 16.35 -9.76
CA ASP A 239 -2.80 15.61 -11.02
C ASP A 239 -1.80 14.46 -11.02
N ARG A 240 -1.84 13.68 -12.09
CA ARG A 240 -0.95 12.54 -12.24
C ARG A 240 0.52 12.96 -12.31
N GLN A 241 0.80 14.12 -12.91
CA GLN A 241 2.17 14.64 -13.06
C GLN A 241 2.79 14.95 -11.70
N TYR A 242 2.02 15.49 -10.76
CA TYR A 242 2.46 15.76 -9.40
C TYR A 242 2.92 14.47 -8.69
N ILE A 243 2.09 13.41 -8.74
CA ILE A 243 2.41 12.13 -8.12
C ILE A 243 3.59 11.46 -8.81
N ASP A 244 3.62 11.45 -10.14
CA ASP A 244 4.72 10.84 -10.90
C ASP A 244 6.06 11.55 -10.63
N SER A 245 6.04 12.88 -10.51
CA SER A 245 7.19 13.70 -10.14
C SER A 245 7.69 13.36 -8.73
N PHE A 246 6.79 13.31 -7.75
CA PHE A 246 7.14 12.91 -6.38
C PHE A 246 7.72 11.50 -6.31
N GLN A 247 7.05 10.51 -6.93
CA GLN A 247 7.54 9.14 -6.96
C GLN A 247 8.88 9.02 -7.70
N LYS A 248 9.12 9.85 -8.72
CA LYS A 248 10.42 9.90 -9.42
C LYS A 248 11.53 10.37 -8.47
N GLU A 249 11.30 11.43 -7.70
CA GLU A 249 12.25 11.92 -6.70
C GLU A 249 12.62 10.82 -5.69
N ILE A 250 11.62 10.13 -5.12
CA ILE A 250 11.85 9.05 -4.16
C ILE A 250 12.58 7.86 -4.79
N LYS A 251 12.25 7.49 -6.04
CA LYS A 251 12.97 6.44 -6.78
C LYS A 251 14.43 6.79 -6.97
N GLU A 252 14.72 8.01 -7.43
CA GLU A 252 16.09 8.47 -7.65
C GLU A 252 16.89 8.44 -6.34
N LEU A 253 16.30 8.89 -5.24
CA LEU A 253 16.91 8.80 -3.92
C LEU A 253 17.14 7.34 -3.48
N ALA A 254 16.16 6.47 -3.65
CA ALA A 254 16.28 5.06 -3.32
C ALA A 254 17.36 4.36 -4.17
N TYR A 255 17.51 4.72 -5.45
CA TYR A 255 18.58 4.19 -6.29
C TYR A 255 19.97 4.66 -5.84
N LYS A 256 20.10 5.91 -5.36
CA LYS A 256 21.36 6.36 -4.75
C LYS A 256 21.71 5.51 -3.52
N VAL A 257 20.73 5.23 -2.65
CA VAL A 257 20.93 4.33 -1.50
C VAL A 257 21.34 2.94 -1.95
N LYS A 258 20.61 2.32 -2.90
CA LYS A 258 20.95 1.00 -3.45
C LYS A 258 22.38 0.96 -3.94
N ASN A 259 22.76 1.92 -4.79
CA ASN A 259 24.10 1.96 -5.38
C ASN A 259 25.18 2.18 -4.31
N ALA A 260 24.91 3.00 -3.29
CA ALA A 260 25.85 3.22 -2.19
C ALA A 260 26.03 1.96 -1.31
N VAL A 261 24.96 1.20 -1.07
CA VAL A 261 25.06 -0.11 -0.40
C VAL A 261 25.94 -1.04 -1.22
N GLU A 262 25.59 -1.25 -2.49
CA GLU A 262 26.26 -2.20 -3.39
C GLU A 262 27.73 -1.85 -3.63
N ALA A 263 28.08 -0.57 -3.68
CA ALA A 263 29.47 -0.12 -3.82
C ALA A 263 30.36 -0.52 -2.64
N GLY A 264 29.77 -0.79 -1.47
CA GLY A 264 30.51 -1.26 -0.29
C GLY A 264 30.42 -2.77 -0.06
N LEU A 265 29.73 -3.54 -0.92
CA LEU A 265 29.68 -5.00 -0.82
C LEU A 265 30.91 -5.64 -1.50
N PRO A 266 31.27 -6.88 -1.15
CA PRO A 266 32.31 -7.60 -1.90
C PRO A 266 31.91 -7.81 -3.36
N GLU A 267 32.92 -7.96 -4.23
CA GLU A 267 32.68 -8.13 -5.68
C GLU A 267 31.78 -9.34 -5.96
N GLY A 268 30.74 -9.12 -6.78
CA GLY A 268 29.81 -10.17 -7.19
C GLY A 268 28.56 -10.31 -6.31
N PHE A 269 28.45 -9.55 -5.22
CA PHE A 269 27.22 -9.46 -4.41
C PHE A 269 26.40 -8.21 -4.76
N ASP A 270 25.08 -8.33 -4.59
CA ASP A 270 24.15 -7.22 -4.68
C ASP A 270 23.25 -7.09 -3.43
N ILE A 271 22.38 -6.08 -3.44
CA ILE A 271 21.49 -5.80 -2.30
C ILE A 271 20.46 -6.92 -2.02
N ASP A 272 20.16 -7.77 -3.00
CA ASP A 272 19.22 -8.89 -2.84
C ASP A 272 19.88 -10.05 -2.08
N ASP A 273 21.18 -10.24 -2.27
CA ASP A 273 21.96 -11.28 -1.60
C ASP A 273 22.00 -11.11 -0.07
N ILE A 274 21.93 -9.85 0.41
CA ILE A 274 21.89 -9.51 1.85
C ILE A 274 20.78 -10.26 2.58
N PHE A 275 19.63 -10.43 1.93
CA PHE A 275 18.43 -11.04 2.54
C PHE A 275 18.14 -12.45 2.00
N ALA A 276 19.11 -13.07 1.35
CA ALA A 276 19.01 -14.42 0.83
C ALA A 276 18.65 -15.45 1.92
N ASN A 277 18.16 -16.62 1.50
CA ASN A 277 17.79 -17.65 2.49
C ASN A 277 18.98 -18.20 3.27
N ASN A 278 20.13 -18.27 2.61
CA ASN A 278 21.42 -18.64 3.16
C ASN A 278 22.40 -17.57 2.66
N PRO A 279 22.53 -16.44 3.36
CA PRO A 279 23.48 -15.41 2.95
C PRO A 279 24.89 -15.98 2.99
N ASP A 280 25.73 -15.55 2.06
CA ASP A 280 27.13 -15.97 2.02
C ASP A 280 27.86 -15.47 3.28
N PRO A 281 28.63 -16.32 3.99
CA PRO A 281 29.39 -15.89 5.16
C PRO A 281 30.38 -14.75 4.87
N GLU A 282 30.94 -14.69 3.67
CA GLU A 282 31.84 -13.61 3.24
C GLU A 282 31.08 -12.28 3.16
N LEU A 283 29.91 -12.27 2.51
CA LEU A 283 29.03 -11.10 2.46
C LEU A 283 28.65 -10.63 3.86
N PHE A 284 28.18 -11.54 4.71
CA PHE A 284 27.69 -11.21 6.04
C PHE A 284 28.81 -10.63 6.93
N SER A 285 30.03 -11.16 6.82
CA SER A 285 31.18 -10.69 7.59
C SER A 285 31.73 -9.34 7.11
N ALA A 286 31.52 -9.01 5.84
CA ALA A 286 31.98 -7.75 5.24
C ALA A 286 31.00 -6.59 5.42
N MET A 287 29.73 -6.88 5.71
CA MET A 287 28.67 -5.87 5.79
C MET A 287 28.73 -5.07 7.09
N THR A 288 28.54 -3.75 7.00
CA THR A 288 28.38 -2.88 8.18
C THR A 288 26.92 -2.75 8.62
N GLU A 289 26.72 -2.25 9.84
CA GLU A 289 25.38 -1.94 10.34
C GLU A 289 24.66 -0.91 9.45
N GLU A 290 25.36 0.12 9.00
CA GLU A 290 24.84 1.15 8.10
C GLU A 290 24.39 0.58 6.76
N GLN A 291 25.15 -0.38 6.20
CA GLN A 291 24.77 -1.07 4.97
C GLN A 291 23.49 -1.90 5.15
N LEU A 292 23.34 -2.60 6.27
CA LEU A 292 22.12 -3.33 6.56
C LEU A 292 20.92 -2.38 6.70
N ILE A 293 21.05 -1.32 7.50
CA ILE A 293 19.98 -0.35 7.75
C ILE A 293 19.54 0.28 6.42
N ALA A 294 20.51 0.71 5.60
CA ALA A 294 20.24 1.29 4.30
C ALA A 294 19.59 0.30 3.33
N ALA A 295 20.08 -0.95 3.29
CA ALA A 295 19.50 -1.99 2.45
C ALA A 295 18.05 -2.29 2.84
N TYR A 296 17.78 -2.40 4.14
CA TYR A 296 16.45 -2.64 4.68
C TYR A 296 15.49 -1.49 4.36
N ASN A 297 15.91 -0.24 4.57
CA ASN A 297 15.10 0.94 4.27
C ASN A 297 14.83 1.10 2.77
N TYR A 298 15.83 0.79 1.92
CA TYR A 298 15.62 0.70 0.48
C TYR A 298 14.53 -0.33 0.15
N LYS A 299 14.61 -1.54 0.72
CA LYS A 299 13.61 -2.60 0.49
C LYS A 299 12.22 -2.16 0.94
N LEU A 300 12.09 -1.57 2.12
CA LEU A 300 10.82 -1.07 2.64
C LEU A 300 10.18 -0.04 1.70
N VAL A 301 10.92 1.00 1.32
CA VAL A 301 10.36 2.16 0.58
C VAL A 301 10.20 1.90 -0.92
N ALA A 302 11.18 1.26 -1.54
CA ALA A 302 11.33 1.21 -2.99
C ALA A 302 11.63 -0.18 -3.54
N GLY A 303 11.84 -1.17 -2.66
CA GLY A 303 12.21 -2.51 -3.07
C GLY A 303 11.22 -3.12 -4.06
N GLN A 304 11.77 -3.91 -4.96
CA GLN A 304 11.01 -4.80 -5.83
C GLN A 304 11.71 -6.16 -5.81
N ARG A 305 10.92 -7.24 -5.84
CA ARG A 305 11.45 -8.59 -6.10
C ARG A 305 11.29 -8.95 -7.58
N SER A 306 10.26 -8.41 -8.22
CA SER A 306 9.99 -8.53 -9.64
C SER A 306 9.18 -7.32 -10.11
N ASP A 307 8.98 -7.21 -11.42
CA ASP A 307 8.04 -6.28 -12.05
C ASP A 307 6.63 -6.27 -11.41
N THR A 308 6.24 -7.40 -10.85
CA THR A 308 4.93 -7.74 -10.29
C THR A 308 4.87 -7.73 -8.77
N VAL A 309 6.00 -7.93 -8.06
CA VAL A 309 6.04 -8.04 -6.59
C VAL A 309 6.85 -6.90 -5.99
N LYS A 310 6.16 -6.02 -5.26
CA LYS A 310 6.70 -4.81 -4.63
C LYS A 310 6.53 -4.88 -3.11
N TYR A 311 7.44 -4.26 -2.36
CA TYR A 311 7.32 -4.17 -0.89
C TYR A 311 6.23 -3.14 -0.54
N ASP A 312 6.56 -1.88 -0.33
CA ASP A 312 5.50 -0.84 -0.32
C ASP A 312 5.01 -0.53 -1.75
N GLY A 313 5.96 -0.25 -2.66
CA GLY A 313 5.68 -0.03 -4.08
C GLY A 313 5.01 1.31 -4.43
N THR A 314 4.67 2.13 -3.42
CA THR A 314 4.12 3.48 -3.60
C THR A 314 5.18 4.55 -3.73
N TYR A 315 6.45 4.22 -3.44
CA TYR A 315 7.58 5.14 -3.45
C TYR A 315 7.31 6.35 -2.56
N GLY A 316 6.94 6.08 -1.31
CA GLY A 316 6.81 7.08 -0.26
C GLY A 316 5.48 7.82 -0.20
N VAL A 317 4.50 7.54 -1.06
CA VAL A 317 3.19 8.25 -1.04
C VAL A 317 2.45 7.99 0.27
N HIS A 318 2.58 6.80 0.86
CA HIS A 318 1.98 6.51 2.16
C HIS A 318 2.50 7.43 3.29
N ASN A 319 3.78 7.79 3.28
CA ASN A 319 4.33 8.71 4.28
C ASN A 319 5.55 9.46 3.72
N PRO A 320 5.32 10.55 2.97
CA PRO A 320 6.38 11.28 2.26
C PRO A 320 7.55 11.75 3.14
N PRO A 321 7.34 12.42 4.30
CA PRO A 321 8.46 12.89 5.11
C PRO A 321 9.25 11.73 5.71
N TYR A 322 8.57 10.65 6.11
CA TYR A 322 9.21 9.48 6.71
C TYR A 322 10.06 8.72 5.70
N ALA A 323 9.52 8.45 4.51
CA ALA A 323 10.25 7.78 3.43
C ALA A 323 11.49 8.57 3.01
N LYS A 324 11.38 9.90 2.88
CA LYS A 324 12.53 10.77 2.59
C LYS A 324 13.57 10.72 3.71
N ALA A 325 13.16 10.80 4.98
CA ALA A 325 14.07 10.75 6.11
C ALA A 325 14.83 9.41 6.18
N LEU A 326 14.14 8.28 6.01
CA LEU A 326 14.78 6.96 5.95
C LEU A 326 15.87 6.89 4.89
N LEU A 327 15.55 7.29 3.66
CA LEU A 327 16.49 7.17 2.55
C LEU A 327 17.63 8.21 2.63
N ASN A 328 17.36 9.44 3.03
CA ASN A 328 18.38 10.48 3.19
C ASN A 328 19.37 10.11 4.29
N GLU A 329 18.89 9.70 5.46
CA GLU A 329 19.78 9.27 6.56
C GLU A 329 20.56 8.02 6.19
N SER A 330 19.95 7.07 5.47
CA SER A 330 20.67 5.91 4.94
C SER A 330 21.79 6.32 4.00
N LEU A 331 21.52 7.20 3.03
CA LEU A 331 22.52 7.69 2.08
C LEU A 331 23.66 8.42 2.80
N LYS A 332 23.30 9.35 3.69
CA LYS A 332 24.22 10.16 4.49
C LYS A 332 25.27 9.31 5.21
N ARG A 333 24.84 8.23 5.86
CA ARG A 333 25.72 7.33 6.62
C ARG A 333 26.66 6.51 5.73
N LEU A 334 26.21 6.16 4.52
CA LEU A 334 27.03 5.43 3.56
C LEU A 334 28.05 6.31 2.84
N THR A 335 27.74 7.61 2.64
CA THR A 335 28.59 8.52 1.85
C THR A 335 29.40 9.49 2.69
N ALA A 336 29.20 9.52 4.02
CA ALA A 336 29.81 10.49 4.93
C ALA A 336 29.53 11.96 4.56
N GLU A 337 28.39 12.23 3.93
CA GLU A 337 27.85 13.58 3.66
C GLU A 337 26.98 14.10 4.82
#